data_AF-A0A2E3PFH0-F1
#
_entry.id   AF-A0A2E3PFH0-F1
#
_cell.length_a   1.000
_cell.length_b   1.000
_cell.length_c   1.000
_cell.angle_alpha   90.00
_cell.angle_beta   90.00
_cell.angle_gamma   90.00
#
_symmetry.space_group_name_H-M   'P 1'
#
loop_
_entity.id
_entity.type
_entity.pdbx_description
1 polymer ?
#
loop_
_entity_poly.entity_id
_entity_poly.type
_entity_poly.pdbx_seq_one_letter_code
_entity_poly.pdbx_strand_id
1 'polypeptide(L)' 'MSDDLAKLFEDVARTWSSVPLPNPVGVQMALPLQDTITGLAAEHGRMAFEEEPSSFDAALQATKETGS' A
#
# COMPACT_ATOMS: atom_id res chain seq x y z
N MET A 1 15.87 -7.63 9.56
CA MET A 1 14.85 -7.56 8.50
C MET A 1 13.47 -7.97 9.04
N SER A 2 13.34 -9.09 9.77
CA SER A 2 12.10 -9.39 10.53
C SER A 2 11.74 -8.31 11.57
N ASP A 3 12.76 -7.72 12.21
CA ASP A 3 12.58 -6.68 13.22
C ASP A 3 11.94 -5.40 12.66
N ASP A 4 12.08 -5.17 11.35
CA ASP A 4 11.56 -4.00 10.66
C ASP A 4 10.05 -4.12 10.43
N LEU A 5 9.58 -5.33 10.08
CA LEU A 5 8.17 -5.60 9.90
C LEU A 5 7.41 -5.60 11.23
N ALA A 6 7.99 -6.18 12.28
CA ALA A 6 7.40 -6.15 13.62
C ALA A 6 7.17 -4.72 14.11
N LYS A 7 8.16 -3.83 13.89
CA LYS A 7 8.05 -2.40 14.19
C LYS A 7 6.96 -1.70 13.39
N LEU A 8 6.87 -1.98 12.09
CA LEU A 8 5.81 -1.45 11.22
C LEU A 8 4.41 -1.82 11.74
N PHE A 9 4.20 -3.08 12.14
CA PHE A 9 2.92 -3.51 12.68
C PHE A 9 2.58 -2.82 14.00
N GLU A 10 3.56 -2.58 14.86
CA GLU A 10 3.35 -1.85 16.10
C GLU A 10 2.99 -0.38 15.87
N ASP A 11 3.63 0.27 14.89
CA ASP A 11 3.33 1.65 14.50
C ASP A 11 1.93 1.77 13.88
N VAL A 12 1.52 0.82 13.03
CA VAL A 12 0.18 0.76 12.44
C VAL A 12 -0.89 0.53 13.52
N ALA A 13 -0.67 -0.44 14.42
CA ALA A 13 -1.60 -0.70 15.52
C ALA A 13 -1.77 0.54 16.40
N ARG A 14 -0.66 1.17 16.81
CA ARG A 14 -0.71 2.41 17.60
C ARG A 14 -1.46 3.53 16.88
N THR A 15 -1.21 3.71 15.59
CA THR A 15 -1.80 4.80 14.79
C THR A 15 -3.30 4.61 14.60
N TRP A 16 -3.75 3.40 14.29
CA TRP A 16 -5.13 3.16 13.84
C TRP A 16 -6.04 2.57 14.89
N SER A 17 -5.51 1.79 15.84
CA SER A 17 -6.31 1.15 16.89
C SER A 17 -6.09 1.77 18.27
N SER A 18 -5.07 2.63 18.45
CA SER A 18 -4.66 3.18 19.76
C SER A 18 -4.32 2.09 20.80
N VAL A 19 -4.14 0.85 20.36
CA VAL A 19 -3.82 -0.29 21.21
C VAL A 19 -2.43 -0.79 20.82
N PRO A 20 -1.47 -0.86 21.76
CA PRO A 20 -0.18 -1.47 21.49
C PRO A 20 -0.40 -2.96 21.15
N LEU A 21 0.43 -3.52 20.28
CA LEU A 21 0.25 -4.89 19.80
C LEU A 21 0.15 -5.86 21.00
N PRO A 22 -1.03 -6.45 21.28
CA PRO A 22 -1.34 -6.90 22.64
C PRO A 22 -0.72 -8.25 22.99
N ASN A 23 -0.18 -8.98 22.02
CA ASN A 23 0.44 -10.28 22.29
C ASN A 23 1.56 -10.64 21.28
N PRO A 24 2.53 -11.47 21.70
CA PRO A 24 3.61 -11.97 20.84
C PRO A 24 3.13 -12.83 19.66
N VAL A 25 1.93 -13.41 19.76
CA VAL A 25 1.34 -14.25 18.71
C VAL A 25 0.99 -13.41 17.47
N GLY A 26 0.53 -12.17 17.65
CA GLY A 26 0.26 -11.24 16.55
C GLY A 26 1.52 -10.93 15.74
N VAL A 27 2.66 -10.79 16.40
CA VAL A 27 3.96 -10.64 15.73
C VAL A 27 4.30 -11.89 14.92
N GLN A 28 4.13 -13.08 15.51
CA GLN A 28 4.41 -14.34 14.82
C GLN A 28 3.51 -14.58 13.61
N MET A 29 2.24 -14.18 13.69
CA MET A 29 1.31 -14.25 12.55
C MET A 29 1.64 -13.23 11.45
N ALA A 30 2.26 -12.11 11.80
CA ALA A 30 2.67 -11.08 10.85
C ALA A 30 3.92 -11.45 10.05
N LEU A 31 4.86 -12.20 10.65
CA LEU A 31 6.13 -12.55 10.01
C LEU A 31 5.98 -13.26 8.65
N PRO A 32 5.08 -14.25 8.46
CA PRO A 32 4.85 -14.88 7.17
C PRO A 32 4.35 -13.93 6.06
N LEU A 33 3.78 -12.77 6.40
CA LEU A 33 3.33 -11.79 5.41
C LEU A 33 4.50 -11.07 4.71
N GLN A 34 5.70 -11.15 5.27
CA GLN A 34 6.89 -10.52 4.70
C GLN A 34 7.15 -10.96 3.25
N ASP A 35 7.04 -12.26 2.99
CA ASP A 35 7.31 -12.81 1.66
C ASP A 35 6.23 -12.37 0.66
N THR A 36 4.98 -12.29 1.11
CA THR A 36 3.87 -11.77 0.31
C THR A 36 4.06 -10.29 -0.04
N ILE A 37 4.44 -9.46 0.94
CA ILE A 37 4.72 -8.03 0.73
C ILE A 37 5.87 -7.85 -0.26
N THR A 38 6.95 -8.63 -0.09
CA THR A 38 8.12 -8.58 -0.96
C THR A 38 7.77 -9.00 -2.39
N GLY A 39 6.99 -10.07 -2.56
CA GLY A 39 6.51 -10.54 -3.85
C GLY A 39 5.62 -9.53 -4.56
N LEU A 40 4.68 -8.91 -3.84
CA LEU A 40 3.81 -7.85 -4.37
C LEU A 40 4.60 -6.61 -4.79
N ALA A 41 5.57 -6.17 -3.98
CA ALA A 41 6.41 -5.02 -4.32
C ALA A 41 7.27 -5.29 -5.56
N ALA A 42 7.82 -6.50 -5.67
CA ALA A 42 8.58 -6.91 -6.85
C ALA A 42 7.71 -6.98 -8.10
N GLU A 43 6.47 -7.48 -7.98
CA GLU A 43 5.54 -7.53 -9.10
C GLU A 43 5.07 -6.13 -9.52
N HIS A 44 4.72 -5.27 -8.56
CA HIS A 44 4.40 -3.87 -8.81
C HIS A 44 5.53 -3.14 -9.54
N GLY A 45 6.79 -3.40 -9.20
CA GLY A 45 7.94 -2.83 -9.91
C GLY A 45 8.13 -3.34 -11.34
N ARG A 46 7.50 -4.46 -11.71
CA ARG A 46 7.48 -4.99 -13.09
C ARG A 46 6.26 -4.53 -13.88
N MET A 47 5.20 -4.08 -13.21
CA MET A 47 4.03 -3.53 -13.87
C MET A 47 4.42 -2.21 -14.51
N ALA A 48 4.53 -2.21 -15.84
CA ALA A 48 4.56 -0.98 -16.62
C ALA A 48 3.12 -0.45 -16.65
N PHE A 49 2.81 0.48 -15.75
CA PHE A 49 1.62 1.30 -15.91
C PHE A 49 1.79 2.15 -17.17
N GLU A 50 0.75 2.26 -17.98
CA GLU A 50 0.78 3.22 -19.09
C GLU A 50 1.02 4.63 -18.51
N GLU A 51 1.89 5.41 -19.15
CA GLU A 51 1.94 6.87 -18.94
C GLU A 51 0.67 7.48 -19.53
N GLU A 52 -0.47 7.16 -18.95
CA GLU A 52 -1.69 7.87 -19.22
C GLU A 52 -1.69 9.10 -18.32
N PRO A 53 -1.82 10.32 -18.88
CA PRO A 53 -2.01 11.49 -18.04
C PRO A 53 -3.43 11.45 -17.51
N SER A 54 -3.73 10.58 -16.54
CA SER A 54 -4.98 10.64 -15.79
C SER A 54 -4.85 11.67 -14.66
N SER A 55 -4.33 12.86 -14.98
CA SER A 55 -4.67 14.00 -14.15
C SER A 55 -6.17 14.21 -14.27
N PHE A 56 -6.83 14.44 -13.14
CA PHE A 56 -8.25 14.73 -13.10
C PHE A 56 -8.65 15.83 -14.10
N ASP A 57 -7.75 16.80 -14.32
CA ASP A 57 -7.94 17.88 -15.29
C ASP A 57 -7.93 17.41 -16.74
N ALA A 58 -7.07 16.44 -17.12
CA ALA A 58 -7.04 15.89 -18.47
C ALA A 58 -8.33 15.10 -18.78
N ALA A 59 -8.78 14.28 -17.82
CA ALA A 59 -10.05 13.55 -17.93
C ALA A 59 -11.26 14.49 -17.99
N LEU A 60 -11.23 15.60 -17.23
CA LEU A 60 -12.28 16.61 -17.22
C LEU A 60 -12.36 17.40 -18.53
N GLN A 61 -11.22 17.65 -19.21
CA GLN A 61 -11.24 18.33 -20.51
C GLN A 61 -11.70 17.42 -21.64
N ALA A 62 -11.28 16.15 -21.64
CA ALA A 62 -11.67 15.17 -22.66
C ALA A 62 -13.18 14.88 -22.67
N THR A 63 -13.86 15.12 -21.55
CA THR A 63 -15.31 14.88 -21.39
C THR A 63 -16.17 16.11 -21.62
N LYS A 64 -15.60 17.29 -21.91
CA LYS A 64 -16.38 18.48 -22.26
C LYS A 64 -16.92 18.36 -23.68
N GLU A 65 -18.23 18.52 -23.84
CA GLU A 65 -18.84 18.70 -25.15
C GLU A 65 -18.29 20.00 -25.77
N THR A 66 -17.72 19.91 -26.98
CA THR A 66 -17.40 21.09 -27.78
C THR A 66 -18.71 21.74 -28.19
N GLY A 67 -19.13 22.74 -27.42
CA GLY A 67 -20.33 23.53 -27.70
C GLY A 67 -20.30 24.09 -29.12
N SER A 68 -21.43 23.94 -29.81
CA SER A 68 -21.75 24.54 -31.11
C SER A 68 -21.76 26.07 -31.06
#